data_AF-A0A401TR88-F1
#
_entry.id   AF-A0A401TR88-F1
#
_cell.length_a   1.000
_cell.length_b   1.000
_cell.length_c   1.000
_cell.angle_alpha   90.00
_cell.angle_beta   90.00
_cell.angle_gamma   90.00
#
_symmetry.space_group_name_H-M   'P 1'
#
loop_
_entity.id
_entity.type
_entity.pdbx_description
1 polymer ?
#
loop_
_entity_poly.entity_id
_entity_poly.type
_entity_poly.pdbx_seq_one_letter_code
_entity_poly.pdbx_strand_id
1 'polypeptide(L)'
;MQIAGEPEEALQAVRPRLADWPEKFAHIKTALDAAIEPALAAYAGLRAVQNGEGDLVGVFPALRYLPRAQEALYPLTELPPVSGFFIAPDLREDAELQAKLAATPNDDTGIFHERNEPGSRGGFSMYVPEYYTPDRAWPLVMALHGGSGNGRGFLWSWLRDARSRGAILVAPTATGQTWALMGDDTDTPNLNRILDQVSARWNVDATRMLLTGMSDGGTFSYVTGLEGASRFTHLAPVAATFHPLMA
;
A
#
# COMPACT_ATOMS: atom_id res chain seq x y z
N MET A 1 11.35 -19.74 -4.90
CA MET A 1 10.09 -20.46 -4.66
C MET A 1 10.25 -21.72 -3.79
N GLN A 2 11.39 -22.42 -3.78
CA GLN A 2 11.59 -23.56 -2.86
C GLN A 2 11.36 -23.24 -1.37
N ILE A 3 11.86 -22.09 -0.89
CA ILE A 3 11.62 -21.63 0.50
C ILE A 3 10.13 -21.40 0.80
N ALA A 4 9.34 -21.03 -0.21
CA ALA A 4 7.93 -20.70 -0.03
C ALA A 4 7.06 -21.94 0.24
N GLY A 5 7.55 -23.17 0.01
CA GLY A 5 6.73 -24.38 0.08
C GLY A 5 5.66 -24.41 -1.01
N GLU A 6 4.50 -25.01 -0.75
CA GLU A 6 3.33 -25.08 -1.67
C GLU A 6 2.04 -24.55 -0.99
N PRO A 7 2.02 -23.33 -0.42
CA PRO A 7 0.85 -22.78 0.25
C PRO A 7 -0.36 -22.62 -0.68
N GLU A 8 -0.13 -22.51 -2.00
CA GLU A 8 -1.17 -22.49 -3.01
C GLU A 8 -2.00 -23.78 -3.04
N GLU A 9 -1.38 -24.94 -2.80
CA GLU A 9 -2.09 -26.23 -2.74
C GLU A 9 -2.96 -26.32 -1.49
N ALA A 10 -2.42 -25.90 -0.34
CA ALA A 10 -3.17 -25.84 0.91
C ALA A 10 -4.38 -24.90 0.78
N LEU A 11 -4.20 -23.76 0.11
CA LEU A 11 -5.29 -22.80 -0.15
C LEU A 11 -6.35 -23.37 -1.10
N GLN A 12 -5.93 -24.05 -2.17
CA GLN A 12 -6.84 -24.73 -3.09
C GLN A 12 -7.64 -25.85 -2.41
N ALA A 13 -7.00 -26.63 -1.52
CA ALA A 13 -7.65 -27.72 -0.81
C ALA A 13 -8.75 -27.24 0.15
N VAL A 14 -8.59 -26.05 0.75
CA VAL A 14 -9.60 -25.50 1.68
C VAL A 14 -10.67 -24.66 0.99
N ARG A 15 -10.40 -24.09 -0.20
CA ARG A 15 -11.35 -23.22 -0.91
C ARG A 15 -12.75 -23.83 -1.10
N PRO A 16 -12.93 -25.11 -1.47
CA PRO A 16 -14.27 -25.70 -1.63
C PRO A 16 -15.12 -25.64 -0.35
N ARG A 17 -14.50 -25.61 0.83
CA ARG A 17 -15.20 -25.53 2.12
C ARG A 17 -15.98 -24.22 2.31
N LEU A 18 -15.65 -23.18 1.53
CA LEU A 18 -16.37 -21.90 1.54
C LEU A 18 -17.72 -21.99 0.83
N ALA A 19 -17.92 -22.97 -0.05
CA ALA A 19 -19.16 -23.11 -0.83
C ALA A 19 -20.38 -23.31 0.08
N ASP A 20 -20.21 -24.11 1.14
CA ASP A 20 -21.26 -24.53 2.07
C ASP A 20 -21.43 -23.60 3.27
N TRP A 21 -20.81 -22.41 3.26
CA TRP A 21 -20.92 -21.48 4.38
C TRP A 21 -22.34 -20.89 4.50
N PRO A 22 -22.87 -20.75 5.72
CA PRO A 22 -24.15 -20.09 5.97
C PRO A 22 -24.20 -18.65 5.43
N GLU A 23 -25.38 -18.22 4.97
CA GLU A 23 -25.62 -16.89 4.38
C GLU A 23 -25.20 -15.72 5.28
N LYS A 24 -25.30 -15.88 6.61
CA LYS A 24 -24.83 -14.87 7.58
C LYS A 24 -23.33 -14.54 7.45
N PHE A 25 -22.54 -15.40 6.81
CA PHE A 25 -21.11 -15.20 6.54
C PHE A 25 -20.83 -14.86 5.07
N ALA A 26 -21.84 -14.49 4.28
CA ALA A 26 -21.67 -14.17 2.86
C ALA A 26 -20.64 -13.06 2.62
N HIS A 27 -20.64 -12.00 3.43
CA HIS A 27 -19.65 -10.92 3.33
C HIS A 27 -18.20 -11.43 3.54
N ILE A 28 -17.97 -12.30 4.52
CA ILE A 28 -16.66 -12.92 4.77
C ILE A 28 -16.27 -13.80 3.59
N LYS A 29 -17.20 -14.65 3.12
CA LYS A 29 -16.99 -15.53 1.98
C LYS A 29 -16.59 -14.74 0.73
N THR A 30 -17.33 -13.69 0.39
CA THR A 30 -17.07 -12.85 -0.78
C THR A 30 -15.68 -12.21 -0.72
N ALA A 31 -15.29 -11.67 0.43
CA ALA A 31 -13.96 -11.09 0.61
C ALA A 31 -12.84 -12.14 0.52
N LEU A 32 -13.04 -13.32 1.12
CA LEU A 32 -12.08 -14.44 1.01
C LEU A 32 -11.94 -14.92 -0.43
N ASP A 33 -13.04 -15.14 -1.16
CA ASP A 33 -12.98 -15.57 -2.57
C ASP A 33 -12.25 -14.54 -3.43
N ALA A 34 -12.52 -13.24 -3.23
CA ALA A 34 -11.86 -12.14 -3.92
C ALA A 34 -10.36 -12.01 -3.56
N ALA A 35 -9.94 -12.48 -2.39
CA ALA A 35 -8.53 -12.52 -1.98
C ALA A 35 -7.80 -13.78 -2.49
N ILE A 36 -8.49 -14.93 -2.54
CA ILE A 36 -7.93 -16.22 -2.93
C ILE A 36 -7.51 -16.22 -4.40
N GLU A 37 -8.37 -15.72 -5.29
CA GLU A 37 -8.11 -15.73 -6.73
C GLU A 37 -6.80 -15.01 -7.12
N PRO A 38 -6.56 -13.75 -6.74
CA PRO A 38 -5.29 -13.09 -7.00
C PRO A 38 -4.12 -13.76 -6.27
N ALA A 39 -4.31 -14.29 -5.05
CA ALA A 39 -3.24 -15.01 -4.36
C ALA A 39 -2.78 -16.24 -5.18
N LEU A 40 -3.71 -17.06 -5.66
CA LEU A 40 -3.40 -18.21 -6.52
C LEU A 40 -2.78 -17.78 -7.86
N ALA A 41 -3.27 -16.69 -8.46
CA ALA A 41 -2.71 -16.15 -9.70
C ALA A 41 -1.26 -15.66 -9.51
N ALA A 42 -0.94 -15.07 -8.35
CA ALA A 42 0.43 -14.68 -8.00
C ALA A 42 1.35 -15.91 -7.98
N TYR A 43 0.98 -16.96 -7.25
CA TYR A 43 1.75 -18.19 -7.19
C TYR A 43 1.90 -18.85 -8.56
N ALA A 44 0.80 -18.98 -9.32
CA ALA A 44 0.84 -19.54 -10.67
C ALA A 44 1.85 -18.82 -11.57
N GLY A 45 1.84 -17.48 -11.58
CA GLY A 45 2.79 -16.69 -12.36
C GLY A 45 4.25 -16.86 -11.90
N LEU A 46 4.48 -16.90 -10.58
CA LEU A 46 5.83 -17.15 -10.03
C LEU A 46 6.34 -18.57 -10.35
N ARG A 47 5.45 -19.56 -10.34
CA ARG A 47 5.78 -20.95 -10.70
C ARG A 47 6.05 -21.13 -12.17
N ALA A 48 5.29 -20.48 -13.04
CA ALA A 48 5.54 -20.49 -14.48
C ALA A 48 6.99 -20.05 -14.79
N VAL A 49 7.44 -18.94 -14.20
CA VAL A 49 8.83 -18.47 -14.35
C VAL A 49 9.82 -19.47 -13.75
N GLN A 50 9.55 -20.02 -12.57
CA GLN A 50 10.41 -21.04 -11.94
C GLN A 50 10.58 -22.28 -12.82
N ASN A 51 9.52 -22.70 -13.51
CA ASN A 51 9.48 -23.92 -14.31
C ASN A 51 10.01 -23.71 -15.74
N GLY A 52 10.50 -22.50 -16.06
CA GLY A 52 11.07 -22.17 -17.37
C GLY A 52 10.04 -21.81 -18.44
N GLU A 53 8.79 -21.54 -18.05
CA GLU A 53 7.71 -21.13 -18.97
C GLU A 53 7.69 -19.61 -19.23
N GLY A 54 8.75 -18.88 -18.80
CA GLY A 54 8.90 -17.44 -18.96
C GLY A 54 10.29 -16.96 -18.53
N ASP A 55 10.50 -15.64 -18.58
CA ASP A 55 11.73 -15.00 -18.10
C ASP A 55 11.48 -14.27 -16.76
N LEU A 56 12.54 -13.64 -16.23
CA LEU A 56 12.44 -12.85 -15.00
C LEU A 56 11.48 -11.65 -15.11
N VAL A 57 11.19 -11.16 -16.33
CA VAL A 57 10.22 -10.08 -16.53
C VAL A 57 8.80 -10.57 -16.26
N GLY A 58 8.52 -11.85 -16.49
CA GLY A 58 7.26 -12.53 -16.15
C GLY A 58 6.91 -12.50 -14.65
N VAL A 59 7.89 -12.22 -13.76
CA VAL A 59 7.67 -12.08 -12.32
C VAL A 59 6.89 -10.81 -11.99
N PHE A 60 7.12 -9.70 -12.70
CA PHE A 60 6.52 -8.40 -12.33
C PHE A 60 4.98 -8.40 -12.44
N PRO A 61 4.36 -8.93 -13.51
CA PRO A 61 2.91 -9.11 -13.55
C PRO A 61 2.38 -9.99 -12.41
N ALA A 62 3.08 -11.07 -12.05
CA ALA A 62 2.66 -11.95 -10.96
C ALA A 62 2.64 -11.22 -9.60
N LEU A 63 3.64 -10.38 -9.33
CA LEU A 63 3.71 -9.57 -8.11
C LEU A 63 2.58 -8.53 -8.01
N ARG A 64 1.95 -8.12 -9.11
CA ARG A 64 0.81 -7.19 -9.09
C ARG A 64 -0.46 -7.79 -8.51
N TYR A 65 -0.54 -9.11 -8.35
CA TYR A 65 -1.69 -9.76 -7.72
C TYR A 65 -1.65 -9.69 -6.18
N LEU A 66 -0.46 -9.63 -5.57
CA LEU A 66 -0.33 -9.54 -4.11
C LEU A 66 -1.12 -8.37 -3.49
N PRO A 67 -0.97 -7.11 -3.95
CA PRO A 67 -1.75 -6.01 -3.39
C PRO A 67 -3.25 -6.18 -3.59
N ARG A 68 -3.71 -6.81 -4.67
CA ARG A 68 -5.14 -7.09 -4.90
C ARG A 68 -5.68 -8.11 -3.89
N ALA A 69 -4.91 -9.15 -3.59
CA ALA A 69 -5.27 -10.13 -2.58
C ALA A 69 -5.35 -9.49 -1.18
N GLN A 70 -4.37 -8.63 -0.85
CA GLN A 70 -4.37 -7.90 0.41
C GLN A 70 -5.55 -6.93 0.52
N GLU A 71 -5.88 -6.24 -0.58
CA GLU A 71 -7.03 -5.33 -0.67
C GLU A 71 -8.36 -6.02 -0.43
N ALA A 72 -8.57 -7.18 -1.06
CA ALA A 72 -9.78 -7.96 -0.83
C ALA A 72 -9.85 -8.54 0.60
N LEU A 73 -8.70 -8.81 1.23
CA LEU A 73 -8.62 -9.40 2.57
C LEU A 73 -8.80 -8.36 3.69
N TYR A 74 -8.38 -7.11 3.47
CA TYR A 74 -8.34 -6.06 4.50
C TYR A 74 -9.69 -5.74 5.19
N PRO A 75 -10.85 -5.76 4.51
CA PRO A 75 -12.14 -5.59 5.18
C PRO A 75 -12.41 -6.61 6.30
N LEU A 76 -11.73 -7.76 6.29
CA LEU A 76 -11.86 -8.80 7.30
C LEU A 76 -10.95 -8.61 8.51
N THR A 77 -10.36 -7.42 8.69
CA THR A 77 -9.48 -7.10 9.82
C THR A 77 -10.18 -7.12 11.19
N GLU A 78 -11.50 -7.22 11.24
CA GLU A 78 -12.24 -7.56 12.47
C GLU A 78 -11.94 -8.98 12.97
N LEU A 79 -11.47 -9.88 12.09
CA LEU A 79 -11.04 -11.21 12.45
C LEU A 79 -9.60 -11.16 12.97
N PRO A 80 -9.29 -11.63 14.20
CA PRO A 80 -7.96 -11.51 14.78
C PRO A 80 -6.81 -12.06 13.92
N PRO A 81 -6.94 -13.22 13.24
CA PRO A 81 -5.88 -13.72 12.36
C PRO A 81 -5.59 -12.80 11.17
N VAL A 82 -6.62 -12.14 10.63
CA VAL A 82 -6.48 -11.20 9.52
C VAL A 82 -5.91 -9.87 10.01
N SER A 83 -6.38 -9.37 11.15
CA SER A 83 -5.81 -8.17 11.79
C SER A 83 -4.30 -8.33 12.00
N GLY A 84 -3.87 -9.47 12.56
CA GLY A 84 -2.46 -9.77 12.83
C GLY A 84 -1.59 -9.86 11.58
N PHE A 85 -2.14 -10.25 10.43
CA PHE A 85 -1.42 -10.26 9.15
C PHE A 85 -0.99 -8.84 8.71
N PHE A 86 -1.81 -7.84 9.03
CA PHE A 86 -1.56 -6.42 8.77
C PHE A 86 -0.87 -5.70 9.94
N ILE A 87 -0.26 -6.44 10.87
CA ILE A 87 0.59 -5.88 11.95
C ILE A 87 2.05 -6.35 11.75
N ALA A 88 2.98 -5.43 11.99
CA ALA A 88 4.43 -5.67 11.98
C ALA A 88 4.77 -6.80 12.97
N PRO A 89 5.61 -7.80 12.59
CA PRO A 89 5.82 -8.98 13.42
C PRO A 89 6.26 -8.69 14.87
N ASP A 90 7.03 -7.62 15.06
CA ASP A 90 7.51 -7.12 16.37
C ASP A 90 6.41 -6.51 17.24
N LEU A 91 5.27 -6.14 16.67
CA LEU A 91 4.16 -5.45 17.35
C LEU A 91 2.88 -6.29 17.45
N ARG A 92 2.89 -7.55 17.00
CA ARG A 92 1.69 -8.41 17.01
C ARG A 92 1.19 -8.72 18.41
N GLU A 93 2.10 -8.85 19.37
CA GLU A 93 1.78 -9.15 20.77
C GLU A 93 1.69 -7.87 21.64
N ASP A 94 1.73 -6.68 21.02
CA ASP A 94 1.57 -5.41 21.73
C ASP A 94 0.12 -5.23 22.17
N ALA A 95 -0.13 -5.36 23.48
CA ALA A 95 -1.48 -5.32 24.05
C ALA A 95 -2.18 -3.96 23.86
N GLU A 96 -1.42 -2.86 23.84
CA GLU A 96 -1.99 -1.52 23.67
C GLU A 96 -2.45 -1.31 22.22
N LEU A 97 -1.64 -1.75 21.26
CA LEU A 97 -1.99 -1.71 19.84
C LEU A 97 -3.18 -2.62 19.53
N GLN A 98 -3.21 -3.83 20.08
CA GLN A 98 -4.34 -4.74 19.92
C GLN A 98 -5.64 -4.13 20.47
N ALA A 99 -5.58 -3.49 21.65
CA ALA A 99 -6.75 -2.81 22.21
C ALA A 99 -7.23 -1.65 21.33
N LYS A 100 -6.31 -0.86 20.75
CA LYS A 100 -6.64 0.22 19.80
C LYS A 100 -7.30 -0.30 18.53
N LEU A 101 -6.79 -1.40 17.96
CA LEU A 101 -7.30 -1.98 16.72
C LEU A 101 -8.60 -2.78 16.90
N ALA A 102 -8.90 -3.24 18.12
CA ALA A 102 -10.16 -3.90 18.46
C ALA A 102 -11.29 -2.90 18.75
N ALA A 103 -10.96 -1.62 18.98
CA ALA A 103 -11.95 -0.58 19.17
C ALA A 103 -12.71 -0.32 17.85
N THR A 104 -13.95 0.16 17.96
CA THR A 104 -14.77 0.51 16.79
C THR A 104 -14.09 1.66 16.03
N PRO A 105 -13.73 1.48 14.75
CA PRO A 105 -13.15 2.54 13.94
C PRO A 105 -14.17 3.65 13.70
N ASN A 106 -13.68 4.85 13.41
CA ASN A 106 -14.53 5.96 12.97
C ASN A 106 -14.67 5.97 11.45
N ASP A 107 -15.72 6.59 10.92
CA ASP A 107 -16.00 6.63 9.46
C ASP A 107 -14.94 7.40 8.64
N ASP A 108 -14.06 8.16 9.30
CA ASP A 108 -12.94 8.88 8.71
C ASP A 108 -11.62 8.08 8.74
N THR A 109 -11.69 6.76 9.01
CA THR A 109 -10.53 5.86 9.05
C THR A 109 -10.59 4.72 8.04
N GLY A 110 -9.47 4.00 7.90
CA GLY A 110 -9.32 2.91 6.95
C GLY A 110 -8.75 3.39 5.62
N ILE A 111 -9.08 2.69 4.54
CA ILE A 111 -8.51 2.91 3.21
C ILE A 111 -9.47 3.77 2.38
N PHE A 112 -8.92 4.79 1.72
CA PHE A 112 -9.64 5.65 0.78
C PHE A 112 -8.95 5.66 -0.59
N HIS A 113 -9.74 5.78 -1.65
CA HIS A 113 -9.24 5.94 -3.02
C HIS A 113 -9.86 7.19 -3.66
N GLU A 114 -9.01 8.08 -4.16
CA GLU A 114 -9.40 9.27 -4.90
C GLU A 114 -8.86 9.15 -6.32
N ARG A 115 -9.73 8.77 -7.26
CA ARG A 115 -9.41 8.61 -8.70
C ARG A 115 -8.13 7.80 -8.97
N ASN A 116 -7.96 6.68 -8.25
CA ASN A 116 -6.70 5.91 -8.24
C ASN A 116 -6.85 4.44 -8.69
N GLU A 117 -7.87 4.17 -9.51
CA GLU A 117 -8.09 2.87 -10.13
C GLU A 117 -6.88 2.45 -11.00
N PRO A 118 -6.60 1.14 -11.18
CA PRO A 118 -5.58 0.69 -12.11
C PRO A 118 -5.73 1.33 -13.49
N GLY A 119 -4.66 1.95 -14.00
CA GLY A 119 -4.66 2.67 -15.28
C GLY A 119 -5.00 4.16 -15.19
N SER A 120 -5.55 4.64 -14.07
CA SER A 120 -5.73 6.08 -13.81
C SER A 120 -4.40 6.79 -13.50
N ARG A 121 -4.41 8.12 -13.49
CA ARG A 121 -3.24 8.98 -13.26
C ARG A 121 -3.60 10.20 -12.41
N GLY A 122 -2.62 10.68 -11.64
CA GLY A 122 -2.73 11.87 -10.78
C GLY A 122 -3.59 11.71 -9.52
N GLY A 123 -4.33 10.60 -9.37
CA GLY A 123 -5.07 10.25 -8.16
C GLY A 123 -4.17 9.71 -7.03
N PHE A 124 -4.80 9.31 -5.94
CA PHE A 124 -4.10 8.70 -4.80
C PHE A 124 -4.96 7.70 -4.04
N SER A 125 -4.30 6.80 -3.33
CA SER A 125 -4.92 5.97 -2.30
C SER A 125 -4.27 6.29 -0.99
N MET A 126 -5.01 6.19 0.10
CA MET A 126 -4.49 6.48 1.41
C MET A 126 -5.04 5.53 2.45
N TYR A 127 -4.33 5.44 3.56
CA TYR A 127 -4.76 4.76 4.76
C TYR A 127 -4.66 5.70 5.94
N VAL A 128 -5.72 5.73 6.74
CA VAL A 128 -5.78 6.46 8.01
C VAL A 128 -5.95 5.41 9.12
N PRO A 129 -5.08 5.39 10.15
CA PRO A 129 -5.15 4.40 11.22
C PRO A 129 -6.54 4.30 11.84
N GLU A 130 -7.05 3.08 12.07
CA GLU A 130 -8.38 2.82 12.63
C GLU A 130 -8.58 3.50 14.00
N TYR A 131 -7.48 3.73 14.71
CA TYR A 131 -7.40 4.45 15.99
C TYR A 131 -7.00 5.93 15.84
N TYR A 132 -7.28 6.53 14.67
CA TYR A 132 -7.10 7.96 14.45
C TYR A 132 -7.98 8.80 15.38
N THR A 133 -7.39 9.85 15.93
CA THR A 133 -8.10 10.86 16.73
C THR A 133 -7.69 12.26 16.28
N PRO A 134 -8.64 13.22 16.16
CA PRO A 134 -8.35 14.57 15.67
C PRO A 134 -7.64 15.47 16.70
N ASP A 135 -7.60 15.06 17.98
CA ASP A 135 -7.03 15.82 19.10
C ASP A 135 -5.49 15.83 19.15
N ARG A 136 -4.84 15.06 18.28
CA ARG A 136 -3.39 15.05 18.11
C ARG A 136 -3.00 15.15 16.63
N ALA A 137 -1.82 15.70 16.37
CA ALA A 137 -1.25 15.73 15.03
C ALA A 137 -0.57 14.39 14.70
N TRP A 138 -0.83 13.86 13.49
CA TRP A 138 -0.38 12.55 13.04
C TRP A 138 0.77 12.65 12.04
N PRO A 139 1.81 11.80 12.15
CA PRO A 139 2.84 11.73 11.13
C PRO A 139 2.24 11.25 9.81
N LEU A 140 2.80 11.72 8.69
CA LEU A 140 2.39 11.33 7.35
C LEU A 140 3.55 10.69 6.58
N VAL A 141 3.26 9.59 5.90
CA VAL A 141 4.17 8.95 4.93
C VAL A 141 3.57 9.09 3.55
N MET A 142 4.28 9.74 2.63
CA MET A 142 3.95 9.74 1.22
C MET A 142 4.87 8.75 0.48
N ALA A 143 4.28 7.68 -0.05
CA ALA A 143 4.99 6.54 -0.64
C ALA A 143 4.80 6.49 -2.16
N LEU A 144 5.86 6.76 -2.91
CA LEU A 144 5.86 6.86 -4.37
C LEU A 144 6.19 5.52 -5.04
N HIS A 145 5.30 5.04 -5.91
CA HIS A 145 5.48 3.78 -6.65
C HIS A 145 6.69 3.82 -7.60
N GLY A 146 7.22 2.66 -8.01
CA GLY A 146 8.24 2.59 -9.07
C GLY A 146 7.68 2.81 -10.48
N GLY A 147 8.55 2.84 -11.49
CA GLY A 147 8.14 3.04 -12.89
C GLY A 147 7.09 2.01 -13.33
N SER A 148 6.08 2.44 -14.11
CA SER A 148 4.91 1.64 -14.52
C SER A 148 4.01 1.11 -13.38
N GLY A 149 4.26 1.52 -12.13
CA GLY A 149 3.43 1.19 -10.97
C GLY A 149 2.19 2.08 -10.85
N ASN A 150 1.45 1.89 -9.76
CA ASN A 150 0.36 2.78 -9.36
C ASN A 150 0.25 2.84 -7.82
N GLY A 151 -0.23 3.97 -7.30
CA GLY A 151 -0.32 4.22 -5.87
C GLY A 151 -1.21 3.24 -5.12
N ARG A 152 -2.35 2.82 -5.70
CA ARG A 152 -3.28 1.88 -5.05
C ARG A 152 -2.63 0.53 -4.76
N GLY A 153 -1.82 0.02 -5.69
CA GLY A 153 -1.05 -1.19 -5.45
C GLY A 153 0.10 -0.95 -4.48
N PHE A 154 0.78 0.20 -4.58
CA PHE A 154 1.96 0.51 -3.77
C PHE A 154 1.64 0.81 -2.30
N LEU A 155 0.41 1.23 -1.99
CA LEU A 155 -0.10 1.40 -0.62
C LEU A 155 0.21 0.17 0.26
N TRP A 156 0.02 -1.03 -0.30
CA TRP A 156 0.16 -2.30 0.42
C TRP A 156 1.59 -2.63 0.83
N SER A 157 2.59 -1.99 0.23
CA SER A 157 4.00 -2.10 0.64
C SER A 157 4.27 -1.41 1.99
N TRP A 158 3.43 -0.47 2.40
CA TRP A 158 3.61 0.35 3.60
C TRP A 158 2.47 0.22 4.61
N LEU A 159 1.32 -0.32 4.21
CA LEU A 159 0.13 -0.42 5.07
C LEU A 159 0.42 -1.07 6.41
N ARG A 160 1.17 -2.18 6.43
CA ARG A 160 1.50 -2.91 7.66
C ARG A 160 2.21 -2.00 8.66
N ASP A 161 3.25 -1.30 8.23
CA ASP A 161 4.01 -0.41 9.10
C ASP A 161 3.20 0.82 9.52
N ALA A 162 2.46 1.43 8.59
CA ALA A 162 1.58 2.57 8.89
C ALA A 162 0.50 2.21 9.93
N ARG A 163 -0.14 1.04 9.78
CA ARG A 163 -1.14 0.50 10.71
C ARG A 163 -0.57 0.18 12.08
N SER A 164 0.64 -0.38 12.10
CA SER A 164 1.27 -0.81 13.36
C SER A 164 1.85 0.35 14.15
N ARG A 165 2.44 1.34 13.46
CA ARG A 165 3.22 2.42 14.07
C ARG A 165 2.46 3.75 14.17
N GLY A 166 1.29 3.84 13.53
CA GLY A 166 0.39 4.98 13.63
C GLY A 166 0.81 6.16 12.78
N ALA A 167 0.72 6.02 11.46
CA ALA A 167 0.94 7.09 10.50
C ALA A 167 -0.16 7.12 9.44
N ILE A 168 -0.53 8.32 8.99
CA ILE A 168 -1.34 8.48 7.78
C ILE A 168 -0.44 8.13 6.59
N LEU A 169 -0.88 7.19 5.77
CA LEU A 169 -0.15 6.75 4.59
C LEU A 169 -0.84 7.25 3.34
N VAL A 170 -0.11 7.90 2.45
CA VAL A 170 -0.60 8.37 1.16
C VAL A 170 0.25 7.77 0.05
N ALA A 171 -0.39 7.07 -0.88
CA ALA A 171 0.22 6.44 -2.04
C ALA A 171 -0.36 7.08 -3.33
N PRO A 172 0.25 8.17 -3.82
CA PRO A 172 -0.14 8.82 -5.07
C PRO A 172 0.21 7.97 -6.29
N THR A 173 -0.51 8.19 -7.40
CA THR A 173 -0.10 7.74 -8.74
C THR A 173 0.41 8.93 -9.53
N ALA A 174 1.55 8.75 -10.19
CA ALA A 174 2.13 9.77 -11.07
C ALA A 174 1.10 10.31 -12.08
N THR A 175 1.28 11.55 -12.52
CA THR A 175 0.44 12.17 -13.56
C THR A 175 0.75 11.59 -14.94
N GLY A 176 2.00 11.20 -15.18
CA GLY A 176 2.50 10.59 -16.41
C GLY A 176 2.59 9.06 -16.40
N GLN A 177 3.31 8.47 -17.35
CA GLN A 177 3.59 7.02 -17.34
C GLN A 177 4.55 6.59 -16.21
N THR A 178 5.39 7.53 -15.79
CA THR A 178 6.22 7.49 -14.60
C THR A 178 6.30 8.91 -14.04
N TRP A 179 7.04 9.09 -12.94
CA TRP A 179 7.26 10.39 -12.33
C TRP A 179 7.98 11.37 -13.25
N ALA A 180 7.78 12.67 -13.05
CA ALA A 180 8.45 13.74 -13.76
C ALA A 180 9.95 13.84 -13.44
N LEU A 181 10.71 12.83 -13.87
CA LEU A 181 12.17 12.75 -13.71
C LEU A 181 12.92 13.64 -14.71
N MET A 182 12.28 13.97 -15.84
CA MET A 182 12.84 14.78 -16.92
C MET A 182 11.76 15.72 -17.47
N GLY A 183 12.15 16.94 -17.84
CA GLY A 183 11.23 17.92 -18.41
C GLY A 183 10.39 18.64 -17.36
N ASP A 184 9.16 18.99 -17.71
CA ASP A 184 8.26 19.78 -16.86
C ASP A 184 7.75 18.97 -15.66
N ASP A 185 7.95 19.51 -14.46
CA ASP A 185 7.49 18.89 -13.23
C ASP A 185 5.98 19.10 -13.02
N THR A 186 5.21 18.06 -13.35
CA THR A 186 3.76 18.02 -13.11
C THR A 186 3.40 17.24 -11.85
N ASP A 187 4.34 16.51 -11.25
CA ASP A 187 4.09 15.64 -10.12
C ASP A 187 4.25 16.38 -8.79
N THR A 188 5.25 17.26 -8.62
CA THR A 188 5.40 18.06 -7.38
C THR A 188 4.16 18.91 -7.07
N PRO A 189 3.57 19.67 -8.03
CA PRO A 189 2.31 20.35 -7.80
C PRO A 189 1.17 19.40 -7.44
N ASN A 190 1.15 18.20 -8.05
CA ASN A 190 0.14 17.18 -7.76
C ASN A 190 0.28 16.62 -6.34
N LEU A 191 1.51 16.35 -5.88
CA LEU A 191 1.79 15.90 -4.51
C LEU A 191 1.34 16.96 -3.49
N ASN A 192 1.63 18.24 -3.74
CA ASN A 192 1.19 19.34 -2.89
C ASN A 192 -0.34 19.47 -2.85
N ARG A 193 -1.02 19.36 -4.00
CA ARG A 193 -2.49 19.33 -4.07
C ARG A 193 -3.07 18.18 -3.23
N ILE A 194 -2.46 17.00 -3.28
CA ILE A 194 -2.89 15.84 -2.48
C ILE A 194 -2.67 16.10 -0.99
N LEU A 195 -1.52 16.65 -0.61
CA LEU A 195 -1.26 17.06 0.78
C LEU A 195 -2.29 18.07 1.30
N ASP A 196 -2.70 19.04 0.49
CA ASP A 196 -3.72 20.01 0.87
C ASP A 196 -5.08 19.33 1.09
N GLN A 197 -5.47 18.41 0.22
CA GLN A 197 -6.70 17.63 0.38
C GLN A 197 -6.70 16.77 1.64
N VAL A 198 -5.57 16.10 1.93
CA VAL A 198 -5.42 15.28 3.14
C VAL A 198 -5.40 16.17 4.38
N SER A 199 -4.64 17.25 4.39
CA SER A 199 -4.52 18.15 5.55
C SER A 199 -5.81 18.93 5.84
N ALA A 200 -6.70 19.08 4.85
CA ALA A 200 -8.02 19.69 5.05
C ALA A 200 -8.99 18.79 5.83
N ARG A 201 -8.78 17.47 5.84
CA ARG A 201 -9.67 16.50 6.51
C ARG A 201 -9.04 15.84 7.74
N TRP A 202 -7.72 15.62 7.75
CA TRP A 202 -7.01 14.96 8.85
C TRP A 202 -5.94 15.86 9.46
N ASN A 203 -5.76 15.77 10.78
CA ASN A 203 -4.78 16.53 11.54
C ASN A 203 -3.37 15.97 11.30
N VAL A 204 -2.70 16.48 10.27
CA VAL A 204 -1.33 16.09 9.88
C VAL A 204 -0.30 16.93 10.63
N ASP A 205 0.70 16.27 11.17
CA ASP A 205 1.86 16.91 11.77
C ASP A 205 2.86 17.35 10.68
N ALA A 206 2.86 18.66 10.39
CA ALA A 206 3.75 19.26 9.40
C ALA A 206 5.25 19.10 9.74
N THR A 207 5.61 18.75 10.98
CA THR A 207 7.00 18.51 11.40
C THR A 207 7.42 17.05 11.24
N ARG A 208 6.50 16.14 10.90
CA ARG A 208 6.72 14.69 10.78
C ARG A 208 6.11 14.15 9.49
N MET A 209 6.59 14.68 8.37
CA MET A 209 6.20 14.23 7.03
C MET A 209 7.39 13.56 6.33
N LEU A 210 7.23 12.28 6.01
CA LEU A 210 8.19 11.46 5.29
C LEU A 210 7.78 11.35 3.82
N LEU A 211 8.72 11.62 2.91
CA LEU A 211 8.60 11.24 1.51
C LEU A 211 9.53 10.06 1.21
N THR A 212 8.99 9.03 0.57
CA THR A 212 9.70 7.79 0.26
C THR A 212 9.22 7.24 -1.07
N GLY A 213 9.95 6.31 -1.66
CA GLY A 213 9.54 5.65 -2.89
C GLY A 213 10.55 4.63 -3.35
N MET A 214 10.16 3.85 -4.37
CA MET A 214 11.00 2.81 -4.97
C MET A 214 11.39 3.18 -6.41
N SER A 215 12.62 2.92 -6.84
CA SER A 215 13.09 3.13 -8.22
C SER A 215 12.80 4.56 -8.70
N ASP A 216 11.98 4.74 -9.75
CA ASP A 216 11.61 6.07 -10.26
C ASP A 216 10.93 6.93 -9.18
N GLY A 217 10.10 6.35 -8.32
CA GLY A 217 9.49 7.08 -7.20
C GLY A 217 10.51 7.41 -6.10
N GLY A 218 11.52 6.56 -5.92
CA GLY A 218 12.65 6.86 -5.04
C GLY A 218 13.48 8.03 -5.60
N THR A 219 13.81 8.00 -6.89
CA THR A 219 14.52 9.09 -7.57
C THR A 219 13.71 10.39 -7.51
N PHE A 220 12.40 10.33 -7.79
CA PHE A 220 11.54 11.51 -7.73
C PHE A 220 11.39 12.06 -6.31
N SER A 221 11.46 11.21 -5.28
CA SER A 221 11.48 11.69 -3.89
C SER A 221 12.67 12.58 -3.58
N TYR A 222 13.82 12.37 -4.24
CA TYR A 222 14.93 13.33 -4.16
C TYR A 222 14.60 14.62 -4.93
N VAL A 223 13.97 14.54 -6.11
CA VAL A 223 13.68 15.70 -6.97
C VAL A 223 12.84 16.71 -6.20
N THR A 224 11.68 16.26 -5.72
CA THR A 224 10.72 17.12 -5.01
C THR A 224 11.06 17.32 -3.53
N GLY A 225 11.74 16.35 -2.92
CA GLY A 225 12.07 16.36 -1.50
C GLY A 225 13.22 17.29 -1.12
N LEU A 226 14.14 17.55 -2.03
CA LEU A 226 15.30 18.42 -1.79
C LEU A 226 15.08 19.87 -2.24
N GLU A 227 13.94 20.19 -2.86
CA GLU A 227 13.58 21.57 -3.16
C GLU A 227 13.44 22.40 -1.88
N GLY A 228 13.88 23.66 -1.91
CA GLY A 228 13.79 24.55 -0.74
C GLY A 228 12.35 24.85 -0.29
N ALA A 229 11.36 24.64 -1.17
CA ALA A 229 9.94 24.77 -0.86
C ALA A 229 9.28 23.44 -0.46
N SER A 230 10.04 22.34 -0.37
CA SER A 230 9.50 21.04 -0.02
C SER A 230 8.87 21.07 1.36
N ARG A 231 7.67 20.50 1.47
CA ARG A 231 6.96 20.38 2.75
C ARG A 231 7.46 19.19 3.55
N PHE A 232 8.13 18.23 2.92
CA PHE A 232 8.58 17.01 3.57
C PHE A 232 9.81 17.27 4.43
N THR A 233 9.79 16.68 5.62
CA THR A 233 10.84 16.85 6.65
C THR A 233 11.88 15.74 6.62
N HIS A 234 11.53 14.59 6.05
CA HIS A 234 12.37 13.40 5.97
C HIS A 234 12.25 12.78 4.59
N LEU A 235 13.36 12.22 4.08
CA LEU A 235 13.41 11.45 2.84
C LEU A 235 13.93 10.04 3.13
N ALA A 236 13.29 9.01 2.56
CA ALA A 236 13.77 7.63 2.62
C ALA A 236 13.65 6.93 1.25
N PRO A 237 14.43 7.33 0.24
CA PRO A 237 14.38 6.74 -1.09
C PRO A 237 14.96 5.31 -1.13
N VAL A 238 14.34 4.43 -1.90
CA VAL A 238 14.71 3.01 -2.03
C VAL A 238 15.04 2.68 -3.48
N ALA A 239 16.17 2.02 -3.71
CA ALA A 239 16.65 1.66 -5.06
C ALA A 239 16.62 2.84 -6.04
N ALA A 240 16.92 4.03 -5.54
CA ALA A 240 16.86 5.29 -6.27
C ALA A 240 18.21 5.65 -6.89
N THR A 241 18.17 6.43 -7.96
CA THR A 241 19.35 7.08 -8.52
C THR A 241 19.39 8.53 -8.04
N PHE A 242 20.58 9.02 -7.70
CA PHE A 242 20.74 10.46 -7.46
C PHE A 242 20.76 11.15 -8.84
N HIS A 243 19.73 11.95 -9.14
CA HIS A 243 19.54 12.46 -10.50
C HIS A 243 20.67 13.43 -10.87
N PRO A 244 21.29 13.34 -12.08
CA PRO A 244 22.42 14.19 -12.47
C PRO A 244 22.13 15.69 -12.44
N LEU A 245 20.87 16.10 -12.58
CA LEU A 245 20.45 17.50 -12.47
C LEU A 245 20.47 18.05 -11.02
N MET A 246 20.77 17.21 -10.03
CA MET A 246 20.97 17.61 -8.63
C MET A 246 22.47 17.79 -8.28
N ALA A 247 23.37 17.71 -9.26
CA ALA A 247 24.80 17.98 -9.11
C ALA A 247 25.17 19.37 -9.65
#